data_AF-A0A9X1SHX9-F1
#
_entry.id   AF-A0A9X1SHX9-F1
#
_cell.length_a   1.000
_cell.length_b   1.000
_cell.length_c   1.000
_cell.angle_alpha   90.00
_cell.angle_beta   90.00
_cell.angle_gamma   90.00
#
_symmetry.space_group_name_H-M   'P 1'
#
loop_
_entity.id
_entity.type
_entity.pdbx_description
1 polymer ?
#
loop_
_entity_poly.entity_id
_entity_poly.type
_entity_poly.pdbx_seq_one_letter_code
_entity_poly.pdbx_strand_id
1 'polypeptide(L)'
;MRRNILSMGVGFLLCGCLSAPVAFAGPPGGLFGGGSSGFGGFGGFGGHHHGEGGSDIAAGVLNIVGSAINAASQSGHGGHHPGHGHHPGHGHNPWPQHNHGHHHHTVPVYPSTSSPIYVESRPQPQPAPLPDVKPKKNEAPIVAVKPKPNTVFASARFLSLTSADLKRADEKLTEEQEENLDDVEDLLKDELPPDENDLLDKMKAAGIKDTNKQLEILELTKNGEAGKAQVAWIQAGGSPEDARKLGKQIELQNNLNELRERNVDGRLTKRDVKRFADDVRDVMGQGNDRDEVLDRLAGVSDTIEIQELIRDARPNAGNSGLGGGMVTVVQNPNLMPGQVVNLGNGTLMVGTDQGELEIGQAMLAEALGMKVAQTEPTPESDAKIPTSGVVLRNDETSPGVVSYVINKKFDYEMQPGHLQALGSGTWTVTFDRGGSFGEGKYTLNKGTYEFQPSENGWNLFAKKFEVVIDNAGNPGEFHYVVNNVAKTVAPNSTQTHTSDYPIEVRFDRGDGAGAKRKVLSDGRYEIAVSPNDNLWDLYSADAAQIVSTSDMQTISLFGN
;
A
#
# COMPACT_ATOMS: atom_id res chain seq x y z
N MET A 1 -28.69 -52.51 2.59
CA MET A 1 -29.47 -51.56 1.77
C MET A 1 -28.54 -50.93 0.76
N ARG A 2 -28.85 -51.09 -0.52
CA ARG A 2 -28.11 -50.57 -1.68
C ARG A 2 -28.53 -49.12 -1.96
N ARG A 3 -27.60 -48.27 -2.42
CA ARG A 3 -27.78 -47.43 -3.61
C ARG A 3 -26.46 -46.83 -4.08
N ASN A 4 -26.03 -47.32 -5.25
CA ASN A 4 -25.07 -46.71 -6.15
C ASN A 4 -25.68 -45.46 -6.80
N ILE A 5 -24.86 -44.46 -7.08
CA ILE A 5 -25.09 -43.53 -8.20
C ILE A 5 -23.78 -43.44 -9.00
N LEU A 6 -23.82 -44.03 -10.20
CA LEU A 6 -22.97 -43.69 -11.34
C LEU A 6 -23.46 -42.36 -11.94
N SER A 7 -22.55 -41.52 -12.40
CA SER A 7 -22.85 -40.65 -13.55
C SER A 7 -21.66 -40.65 -14.51
N MET A 8 -22.01 -40.92 -15.78
CA MET A 8 -21.15 -41.12 -16.94
C MET A 8 -20.50 -39.83 -17.40
N GLY A 9 -19.30 -39.98 -17.98
CA GLY A 9 -18.64 -38.96 -18.77
C GLY A 9 -19.28 -38.78 -20.14
N VAL A 10 -19.15 -37.56 -20.65
CA VAL A 10 -19.35 -37.20 -22.05
C VAL A 10 -18.05 -36.57 -22.53
N GLY A 11 -17.37 -37.27 -23.43
CA GLY A 11 -16.22 -36.74 -24.15
C GLY A 11 -16.70 -35.89 -25.32
N PHE A 12 -16.12 -34.69 -25.48
CA PHE A 12 -16.22 -33.91 -26.70
C PHE A 12 -14.82 -33.75 -27.29
N LEU A 13 -14.62 -34.37 -28.46
CA LEU A 13 -13.57 -34.04 -29.41
C LEU A 13 -13.85 -32.63 -29.97
N LEU A 14 -12.83 -31.76 -30.02
CA LEU A 14 -12.85 -30.58 -30.87
C LEU A 14 -11.58 -30.57 -31.74
N CYS A 15 -11.84 -30.62 -33.05
CA CYS A 15 -10.88 -30.52 -34.13
C CYS A 15 -10.16 -29.16 -34.11
N GLY A 16 -8.88 -29.19 -34.48
CA GLY A 16 -8.11 -27.99 -34.79
C GLY A 16 -8.56 -27.30 -36.07
N CYS A 17 -8.35 -26.00 -36.11
CA CYS A 17 -8.22 -25.23 -37.34
C CYS A 17 -7.07 -24.23 -37.16
N LEU A 18 -6.11 -24.33 -38.06
CA LEU A 18 -5.04 -23.37 -38.29
C LEU A 18 -5.63 -22.05 -38.81
N SER A 19 -5.10 -20.92 -38.34
CA SER A 19 -5.24 -19.63 -39.02
C SER A 19 -3.89 -18.92 -39.06
N ALA A 20 -3.36 -18.79 -40.28
CA ALA A 20 -2.17 -18.03 -40.64
C ALA A 20 -2.45 -16.51 -40.65
N PRO A 21 -1.43 -15.65 -40.54
CA PRO A 21 -1.59 -14.20 -40.49
C PRO A 21 -1.76 -13.60 -41.90
N VAL A 22 -2.67 -12.62 -42.01
CA VAL A 22 -2.82 -11.78 -43.20
C VAL A 22 -1.88 -10.58 -43.07
N ALA A 23 -0.94 -10.48 -44.01
CA ALA A 23 -0.13 -9.30 -44.27
C ALA A 23 -0.91 -8.34 -45.20
N PHE A 24 -0.89 -7.04 -44.91
CA PHE A 24 -1.14 -6.00 -45.90
C PHE A 24 -0.03 -4.96 -45.86
N ALA A 25 0.79 -4.99 -46.90
CA ALA A 25 1.58 -3.85 -47.38
C ALA A 25 0.65 -3.01 -48.29
N GLY A 26 0.55 -1.70 -48.09
CA GLY A 26 1.29 -0.75 -48.92
C GLY A 26 0.40 0.43 -49.38
N PRO A 27 0.97 1.52 -49.92
CA PRO A 27 0.64 2.93 -49.58
C PRO A 27 0.24 3.73 -50.85
N PRO A 28 0.53 5.04 -51.02
CA PRO A 28 0.33 6.27 -50.23
C PRO A 28 -0.52 7.33 -50.98
N GLY A 29 -0.90 8.43 -50.34
CA GLY A 29 -1.41 9.62 -51.06
C GLY A 29 -1.68 10.81 -50.16
N GLY A 30 -0.76 11.78 -50.16
CA GLY A 30 -0.97 13.09 -49.54
C GLY A 30 -1.67 14.06 -50.49
N LEU A 31 -2.35 15.08 -49.95
CA LEU A 31 -2.63 16.33 -50.64
C LEU A 31 -3.07 17.42 -49.66
N PHE A 32 -2.43 18.58 -49.81
CA PHE A 32 -2.68 19.83 -49.12
C PHE A 32 -4.05 20.45 -49.47
N GLY A 33 -4.58 21.25 -48.53
CA GLY A 33 -5.66 22.23 -48.71
C GLY A 33 -6.39 22.42 -47.37
N GLY A 34 -6.36 23.54 -46.65
CA GLY A 34 -6.41 24.93 -47.12
C GLY A 34 -7.87 25.35 -47.24
N GLY A 35 -8.46 25.96 -46.20
CA GLY A 35 -9.86 26.40 -46.24
C GLY A 35 -10.31 27.15 -44.99
N SER A 36 -10.32 28.47 -45.09
CA SER A 36 -10.80 29.46 -44.14
C SER A 36 -12.22 29.92 -44.53
N SER A 37 -13.12 30.01 -43.56
CA SER A 37 -14.33 30.87 -43.50
C SER A 37 -15.06 30.53 -42.17
N GLY A 38 -15.48 31.43 -41.27
CA GLY A 38 -15.94 32.80 -41.42
C GLY A 38 -17.48 32.84 -41.27
N PHE A 39 -17.98 33.69 -40.35
CA PHE A 39 -19.39 33.98 -39.96
C PHE A 39 -20.03 32.97 -38.99
N GLY A 40 -20.69 33.33 -37.87
CA GLY A 40 -21.23 34.61 -37.38
C GLY A 40 -22.74 34.46 -37.14
N GLY A 41 -23.26 34.71 -35.92
CA GLY A 41 -24.70 34.93 -35.72
C GLY A 41 -25.30 34.49 -34.39
N PHE A 42 -25.79 35.49 -33.65
CA PHE A 42 -26.63 35.49 -32.45
C PHE A 42 -27.83 34.52 -32.44
N GLY A 43 -28.20 34.07 -31.24
CA GLY A 43 -29.54 33.57 -30.92
C GLY A 43 -29.63 33.07 -29.48
N GLY A 44 -30.10 33.91 -28.56
CA GLY A 44 -30.38 33.53 -27.18
C GLY A 44 -31.76 32.88 -27.03
N PHE A 45 -31.82 31.85 -26.19
CA PHE A 45 -32.94 31.34 -25.38
C PHE A 45 -32.23 30.50 -24.30
N GLY A 46 -32.34 30.76 -23.00
CA GLY A 46 -33.58 30.85 -22.24
C GLY A 46 -34.01 29.44 -21.84
N GLY A 47 -33.34 28.85 -20.84
CA GLY A 47 -33.65 27.52 -20.33
C GLY A 47 -32.86 27.22 -19.06
N HIS A 48 -33.46 27.49 -17.90
CA HIS A 48 -32.97 27.02 -16.61
C HIS A 48 -33.07 25.49 -16.58
N HIS A 49 -31.93 24.82 -16.67
CA HIS A 49 -31.76 23.46 -16.18
C HIS A 49 -31.15 23.55 -14.78
N HIS A 50 -31.96 23.26 -13.76
CA HIS A 50 -31.43 22.76 -12.49
C HIS A 50 -30.91 21.36 -12.78
N GLY A 51 -29.59 21.26 -12.99
CA GLY A 51 -28.88 20.00 -13.14
C GLY A 51 -28.24 19.62 -11.81
N GLU A 52 -28.41 18.36 -11.45
CA GLU A 52 -27.73 17.60 -10.40
C GLU A 52 -26.29 18.08 -10.20
N GLY A 53 -26.02 18.74 -9.07
CA GLY A 53 -24.74 19.42 -8.76
C GLY A 53 -24.14 19.03 -7.42
N GLY A 54 -24.45 17.83 -6.92
CA GLY A 54 -24.03 17.41 -5.57
C GLY A 54 -22.57 16.96 -5.43
N SER A 55 -21.83 16.74 -6.53
CA SER A 55 -20.49 16.11 -6.48
C SER A 55 -19.31 17.04 -6.78
N ASP A 56 -19.53 18.33 -7.10
CA ASP A 56 -18.47 19.22 -7.64
C ASP A 56 -17.82 20.16 -6.61
N ILE A 57 -18.32 20.22 -5.38
CA ILE A 57 -17.94 21.27 -4.40
C ILE A 57 -16.62 20.89 -3.67
N ALA A 58 -16.49 19.65 -3.22
CA ALA A 58 -15.24 19.14 -2.64
C ALA A 58 -14.06 19.11 -3.64
N ALA A 59 -14.36 19.02 -4.94
CA ALA A 59 -13.35 19.16 -5.99
C ALA A 59 -12.73 20.58 -6.00
N GLY A 60 -13.46 21.61 -5.55
CA GLY A 60 -12.97 22.99 -5.46
C GLY A 60 -11.91 23.20 -4.36
N VAL A 61 -12.14 22.69 -3.16
CA VAL A 61 -11.22 22.80 -2.01
C VAL A 61 -9.89 22.11 -2.29
N LEU A 62 -9.95 20.95 -2.91
CA LEU A 62 -8.79 20.11 -3.16
C LEU A 62 -8.11 20.42 -4.48
N ASN A 63 -8.82 21.01 -5.45
CA ASN A 63 -8.15 21.77 -6.51
C ASN A 63 -7.39 22.95 -5.92
N ILE A 64 -7.77 23.51 -4.76
CA ILE A 64 -7.00 24.57 -4.08
C ILE A 64 -5.89 24.01 -3.20
N VAL A 65 -6.03 22.88 -2.51
CA VAL A 65 -4.87 22.23 -1.89
C VAL A 65 -3.89 21.78 -2.99
N GLY A 66 -4.36 21.08 -4.02
CA GLY A 66 -3.60 20.71 -5.20
C GLY A 66 -3.04 21.90 -5.98
N SER A 67 -3.77 23.00 -6.17
CA SER A 67 -3.29 24.19 -6.89
C SER A 67 -2.48 25.15 -6.01
N ALA A 68 -2.72 25.25 -4.71
CA ALA A 68 -1.86 25.95 -3.76
C ALA A 68 -0.51 25.24 -3.65
N ILE A 69 -0.52 23.89 -3.59
CA ILE A 69 0.67 23.07 -3.63
C ILE A 69 1.37 23.17 -5.00
N ASN A 70 0.63 23.07 -6.11
CA ASN A 70 1.21 23.19 -7.46
C ASN A 70 1.74 24.61 -7.74
N ALA A 71 1.06 25.68 -7.30
CA ALA A 71 1.49 27.07 -7.45
C ALA A 71 2.71 27.40 -6.58
N ALA A 72 2.77 26.89 -5.34
CA ALA A 72 3.93 27.03 -4.47
C ALA A 72 5.18 26.30 -5.03
N SER A 73 5.00 25.21 -5.78
CA SER A 73 6.09 24.49 -6.45
C SER A 73 6.67 25.26 -7.66
N GLN A 74 5.91 26.17 -8.26
CA GLN A 74 6.31 26.93 -9.47
C GLN A 74 6.89 28.31 -9.17
N SER A 75 6.68 28.87 -7.97
CA SER A 75 7.21 30.19 -7.58
C SER A 75 8.63 30.13 -6.98
N GLY A 76 9.51 29.32 -7.57
CA GLY A 76 10.91 29.21 -7.16
C GLY A 76 11.80 30.29 -7.76
N HIS A 77 11.65 31.56 -7.38
CA HIS A 77 12.71 32.57 -7.60
C HIS A 77 12.62 33.76 -6.64
N GLY A 78 13.72 33.99 -5.91
CA GLY A 78 14.17 35.33 -5.49
C GLY A 78 13.74 35.81 -4.11
N GLY A 79 14.42 35.37 -3.05
CA GLY A 79 14.29 35.93 -1.71
C GLY A 79 15.62 35.99 -0.97
N HIS A 80 16.24 37.16 -0.97
CA HIS A 80 17.50 37.46 -0.30
C HIS A 80 17.42 37.33 1.23
N HIS A 81 18.45 36.72 1.83
CA HIS A 81 18.71 36.72 3.27
C HIS A 81 18.97 38.14 3.82
N PRO A 82 18.62 38.37 5.11
CA PRO A 82 19.63 38.93 6.01
C PRO A 82 19.68 38.25 7.40
N GLY A 83 20.88 37.77 7.74
CA GLY A 83 21.65 38.12 8.94
C GLY A 83 21.05 38.18 10.36
N HIS A 84 21.64 37.34 11.21
CA HIS A 84 22.19 37.60 12.57
C HIS A 84 21.37 37.42 13.87
N GLY A 85 22.02 36.68 14.80
CA GLY A 85 21.96 36.79 16.28
C GLY A 85 21.06 35.75 16.98
N HIS A 86 21.33 35.18 18.16
CA HIS A 86 22.46 35.12 19.10
C HIS A 86 22.23 33.91 20.03
N HIS A 87 23.29 33.21 20.46
CA HIS A 87 23.26 32.22 21.56
C HIS A 87 23.18 32.92 22.93
N PRO A 88 22.58 32.27 23.94
CA PRO A 88 23.35 31.65 25.04
C PRO A 88 22.68 30.32 25.50
N GLY A 89 23.23 29.43 26.33
CA GLY A 89 24.37 29.42 27.22
C GLY A 89 24.18 28.23 28.19
N HIS A 90 25.31 27.69 28.64
CA HIS A 90 25.57 26.57 29.56
C HIS A 90 24.56 26.23 30.68
N GLY A 91 24.45 24.92 30.95
CA GLY A 91 23.98 24.37 32.24
C GLY A 91 24.69 23.05 32.55
N HIS A 92 25.67 23.10 33.45
CA HIS A 92 26.25 21.94 34.14
C HIS A 92 25.32 21.49 35.28
N ASN A 93 25.26 20.18 35.56
CA ASN A 93 25.32 19.73 36.96
C ASN A 93 25.70 18.24 37.13
N PRO A 94 26.27 17.86 38.30
CA PRO A 94 27.01 16.63 38.53
C PRO A 94 26.20 15.54 39.28
N TRP A 95 26.80 14.34 39.32
CA TRP A 95 26.41 13.13 40.05
C TRP A 95 26.07 13.34 41.55
N PRO A 96 25.36 12.36 42.17
CA PRO A 96 26.11 11.48 43.06
C PRO A 96 25.77 9.98 42.97
N GLN A 97 26.75 9.22 43.46
CA GLN A 97 26.82 7.77 43.69
C GLN A 97 25.66 7.23 44.53
N HIS A 98 25.21 6.00 44.24
CA HIS A 98 24.90 5.03 45.29
C HIS A 98 25.22 3.60 44.86
N ASN A 99 25.55 2.83 45.90
CA ASN A 99 26.29 1.59 45.96
C ASN A 99 25.34 0.45 46.41
N HIS A 100 25.81 -0.79 46.22
CA HIS A 100 25.35 -2.05 46.82
C HIS A 100 24.19 -2.84 46.19
N GLY A 101 24.53 -4.08 45.81
CA GLY A 101 23.59 -5.17 45.52
C GLY A 101 24.32 -6.46 45.19
N HIS A 102 24.87 -7.13 46.20
CA HIS A 102 25.44 -8.47 46.13
C HIS A 102 24.39 -9.51 45.69
N HIS A 103 24.71 -10.37 44.73
CA HIS A 103 24.17 -11.74 44.69
C HIS A 103 25.22 -12.76 44.22
N HIS A 104 25.42 -13.76 45.06
CA HIS A 104 26.22 -14.95 44.86
C HIS A 104 25.41 -16.07 44.16
N HIS A 105 26.14 -17.11 43.72
CA HIS A 105 25.72 -18.48 43.38
C HIS A 105 25.24 -18.71 41.93
N THR A 106 25.65 -19.75 41.20
CA THR A 106 26.50 -20.94 41.44
C THR A 106 26.80 -21.54 40.07
N VAL A 107 28.06 -21.90 39.80
CA VAL A 107 28.45 -22.63 38.57
C VAL A 107 28.56 -24.13 38.91
N PRO A 108 27.89 -25.05 38.19
CA PRO A 108 28.11 -26.47 38.37
C PRO A 108 29.45 -26.90 37.76
N VAL A 109 30.28 -27.53 38.59
CA VAL A 109 31.50 -28.25 38.20
C VAL A 109 31.07 -29.61 37.62
N TYR A 110 31.45 -29.88 36.36
CA TYR A 110 31.39 -31.23 35.79
C TYR A 110 32.73 -31.96 35.99
N PRO A 111 32.71 -33.28 36.30
CA PRO A 111 33.90 -34.07 36.55
C PRO A 111 34.68 -34.38 35.27
N SER A 112 35.99 -34.13 35.31
CA SER A 112 36.96 -34.57 34.30
C SER A 112 37.05 -36.09 34.28
N THR A 113 36.73 -36.70 33.14
CA THR A 113 36.94 -38.13 32.89
C THR A 113 37.82 -38.34 31.67
N SER A 114 38.88 -39.14 31.91
CA SER A 114 39.63 -40.00 30.99
C SER A 114 40.26 -39.38 29.73
N SER A 115 41.59 -39.27 29.80
CA SER A 115 42.52 -39.12 28.68
C SER A 115 42.33 -40.22 27.62
N PRO A 116 42.22 -39.87 26.32
CA PRO A 116 42.37 -40.84 25.25
C PRO A 116 43.85 -41.22 25.08
N ILE A 117 44.06 -42.53 24.96
CA ILE A 117 45.31 -43.20 24.61
C ILE A 117 45.83 -42.64 23.27
N TYR A 118 47.05 -42.10 23.26
CA TYR A 118 47.78 -41.80 22.03
C TYR A 118 48.04 -43.12 21.29
N VAL A 119 47.32 -43.34 20.20
CA VAL A 119 47.70 -44.34 19.19
C VAL A 119 48.85 -43.73 18.39
N GLU A 120 49.99 -44.40 18.45
CA GLU A 120 51.20 -44.11 17.69
C GLU A 120 50.90 -44.15 16.19
N SER A 121 50.92 -42.99 15.55
CA SER A 121 50.74 -42.83 14.11
C SER A 121 51.87 -43.54 13.36
N ARG A 122 51.58 -44.71 12.78
CA ARG A 122 52.48 -45.32 11.79
C ARG A 122 52.67 -44.34 10.62
N PRO A 123 53.90 -44.12 10.14
CA PRO A 123 54.14 -43.29 8.97
C PRO A 123 53.38 -43.86 7.78
N GLN A 124 52.51 -43.05 7.18
CA GLN A 124 51.82 -43.42 5.95
C GLN A 124 52.85 -43.65 4.84
N PRO A 125 52.66 -44.67 3.98
CA PRO A 125 53.50 -44.85 2.80
C PRO A 125 53.47 -43.57 1.96
N GLN A 126 54.66 -43.03 1.71
CA GLN A 126 54.87 -41.85 0.88
C GLN A 126 54.22 -42.11 -0.50
N PRO A 127 53.20 -41.32 -0.90
CA PRO A 127 52.59 -41.50 -2.20
C PRO A 127 53.64 -41.29 -3.28
N ALA A 128 53.65 -42.19 -4.28
CA ALA A 128 54.50 -42.07 -5.45
C ALA A 128 54.37 -40.66 -6.07
N PRO A 129 55.48 -40.05 -6.55
CA PRO A 129 55.47 -38.72 -7.12
C PRO A 129 54.40 -38.64 -8.20
N LEU A 130 53.41 -37.77 -7.96
CA LEU A 130 52.37 -37.48 -8.94
C LEU A 130 53.03 -36.94 -10.22
N PRO A 131 52.48 -37.25 -11.41
CA PRO A 131 52.95 -36.68 -12.66
C PRO A 131 52.98 -35.16 -12.56
N ASP A 132 53.98 -34.54 -13.19
CA ASP A 132 54.24 -33.10 -13.20
C ASP A 132 53.04 -32.33 -13.81
N VAL A 133 52.06 -32.03 -12.96
CA VAL A 133 50.90 -31.22 -13.31
C VAL A 133 51.36 -29.77 -13.29
N LYS A 134 51.58 -29.19 -14.48
CA LYS A 134 51.78 -27.74 -14.62
C LYS A 134 50.67 -27.02 -13.84
N PRO A 135 51.01 -26.13 -12.89
CA PRO A 135 50.00 -25.44 -12.10
C PRO A 135 49.07 -24.68 -13.04
N LYS A 136 47.78 -24.99 -12.93
CA LYS A 136 46.72 -24.34 -13.71
C LYS A 136 46.83 -22.84 -13.45
N LYS A 137 46.88 -22.05 -14.53
CA LYS A 137 47.00 -20.58 -14.50
C LYS A 137 45.94 -20.04 -13.54
N ASN A 138 46.36 -19.30 -12.49
CA ASN A 138 45.43 -18.70 -11.55
C ASN A 138 44.41 -17.84 -12.31
N GLU A 139 43.14 -18.19 -12.22
CA GLU A 139 42.06 -17.34 -12.72
C GLU A 139 42.07 -16.07 -11.88
N ALA A 140 42.11 -14.90 -12.52
CA ALA A 140 42.08 -13.63 -11.82
C ALA A 140 40.82 -13.58 -10.93
N PRO A 141 40.91 -13.02 -9.70
CA PRO A 141 39.76 -12.95 -8.81
C PRO A 141 38.62 -12.23 -9.53
N ILE A 142 37.46 -12.90 -9.62
CA ILE A 142 36.25 -12.33 -10.20
C ILE A 142 35.85 -11.15 -9.33
N VAL A 143 35.95 -9.93 -9.86
CA VAL A 143 35.50 -8.73 -9.16
C VAL A 143 33.98 -8.79 -9.05
N ALA A 144 33.48 -8.77 -7.82
CA ALA A 144 32.05 -8.78 -7.55
C ALA A 144 31.42 -7.47 -8.07
N VAL A 145 30.49 -7.58 -9.02
CA VAL A 145 29.70 -6.46 -9.49
C VAL A 145 28.74 -6.03 -8.37
N LYS A 146 28.78 -4.75 -8.00
CA LYS A 146 27.83 -4.17 -7.05
C LYS A 146 26.52 -3.84 -7.77
N PRO A 147 25.34 -4.17 -7.21
CA PRO A 147 24.08 -3.73 -7.79
C PRO A 147 23.95 -2.20 -7.72
N LYS A 148 23.24 -1.62 -8.70
CA LYS A 148 22.77 -0.23 -8.61
C LYS A 148 21.74 -0.17 -7.46
N PRO A 149 21.76 0.89 -6.62
CA PRO A 149 20.74 1.08 -5.59
C PRO A 149 19.34 1.08 -6.19
N ASN A 150 18.41 0.39 -5.53
CA ASN A 150 17.00 0.54 -5.85
C ASN A 150 16.43 1.75 -5.10
N THR A 151 15.26 2.22 -5.53
CA THR A 151 14.53 3.27 -4.84
C THR A 151 13.09 2.83 -4.79
N VAL A 152 12.54 2.66 -3.58
CA VAL A 152 11.16 2.19 -3.39
C VAL A 152 10.17 3.17 -4.00
N PHE A 153 10.36 4.46 -3.72
CA PHE A 153 9.43 5.51 -4.12
C PHE A 153 9.93 6.37 -5.29
N ALA A 154 10.65 5.77 -6.24
CA ALA A 154 11.28 6.52 -7.34
C ALA A 154 10.29 7.32 -8.20
N SER A 155 9.09 6.76 -8.39
CA SER A 155 7.99 7.36 -9.16
C SER A 155 7.19 8.37 -8.35
N ALA A 156 7.25 8.30 -7.02
CA ALA A 156 6.46 9.15 -6.14
C ALA A 156 7.05 10.57 -6.10
N ARG A 157 6.19 11.56 -6.33
CA ARG A 157 6.54 12.98 -6.22
C ARG A 157 6.08 13.49 -4.87
N PHE A 158 6.98 13.45 -3.89
CA PHE A 158 6.71 13.99 -2.57
C PHE A 158 6.65 15.52 -2.61
N LEU A 159 5.50 16.05 -2.24
CA LEU A 159 5.25 17.48 -2.07
C LEU A 159 5.37 17.80 -0.58
N SER A 160 6.07 18.88 -0.27
CA SER A 160 6.19 19.38 1.11
C SER A 160 5.20 20.52 1.31
N LEU A 161 4.40 20.43 2.38
CA LEU A 161 3.51 21.52 2.77
C LEU A 161 4.23 22.51 3.66
N THR A 162 4.06 23.80 3.36
CA THR A 162 4.41 24.87 4.27
C THR A 162 3.30 25.10 5.29
N SER A 163 3.60 25.82 6.39
CA SER A 163 2.57 26.22 7.35
C SER A 163 1.47 27.09 6.72
N ALA A 164 1.81 27.87 5.67
CA ALA A 164 0.83 28.66 4.93
C ALA A 164 -0.09 27.79 4.07
N ASP A 165 0.39 26.66 3.56
CA ASP A 165 -0.43 25.71 2.82
C ASP A 165 -1.42 25.01 3.75
N LEU A 166 -0.94 24.57 4.92
CA LEU A 166 -1.78 23.96 5.95
C LEU A 166 -2.88 24.91 6.43
N LYS A 167 -2.55 26.18 6.71
CA LYS A 167 -3.53 27.18 7.12
C LYS A 167 -4.58 27.45 6.04
N ARG A 168 -4.18 27.58 4.78
CA ARG A 168 -5.11 27.78 3.66
C ARG A 168 -6.03 26.58 3.46
N ALA A 169 -5.51 25.37 3.63
CA ALA A 169 -6.30 24.15 3.56
C ALA A 169 -7.34 24.09 4.69
N ASP A 170 -6.93 24.44 5.92
CA ASP A 170 -7.82 24.51 7.09
C ASP A 170 -8.95 25.54 6.90
N GLU A 171 -8.62 26.75 6.45
CA GLU A 171 -9.62 27.81 6.14
C GLU A 171 -10.61 27.34 5.07
N LYS A 172 -10.11 26.70 4.01
CA LYS A 172 -10.95 26.24 2.89
C LYS A 172 -11.87 25.08 3.28
N LEU A 173 -11.45 24.19 4.16
CA LEU A 173 -12.33 23.16 4.71
C LEU A 173 -13.44 23.75 5.57
N THR A 174 -13.18 24.82 6.34
CA THR A 174 -14.23 25.53 7.07
C THR A 174 -15.23 26.23 6.15
N GLU A 175 -14.77 26.81 5.04
CA GLU A 175 -15.68 27.36 4.01
C GLU A 175 -16.60 26.28 3.42
N GLU A 176 -16.05 25.10 3.10
CA GLU A 176 -16.80 23.96 2.58
C GLU A 176 -17.83 23.41 3.58
N GLN A 177 -17.44 23.34 4.86
CA GLN A 177 -18.34 22.96 5.94
C GLN A 177 -19.50 23.95 6.04
N GLU A 178 -19.25 25.25 5.85
CA GLU A 178 -20.29 26.28 5.88
C GLU A 178 -21.25 26.15 4.69
N GLU A 179 -20.73 25.91 3.48
CA GLU A 179 -21.53 25.69 2.27
C GLU A 179 -22.44 24.45 2.41
N ASN A 180 -21.92 23.35 2.96
CA ASN A 180 -22.76 22.18 3.24
C ASN A 180 -23.80 22.44 4.34
N LEU A 181 -23.50 23.29 5.33
CA LEU A 181 -24.49 23.70 6.33
C LEU A 181 -25.55 24.65 5.76
N ASP A 182 -25.21 25.48 4.77
CA ASP A 182 -26.17 26.26 3.96
C ASP A 182 -27.13 25.34 3.21
N ASP A 183 -26.60 24.33 2.50
CA ASP A 183 -27.42 23.32 1.80
C ASP A 183 -28.36 22.59 2.77
N VAL A 184 -27.86 22.23 3.96
CA VAL A 184 -28.67 21.60 5.02
C VAL A 184 -29.78 22.54 5.50
N GLU A 185 -29.51 23.83 5.68
CA GLU A 185 -30.54 24.81 6.07
C GLU A 185 -31.64 24.93 5.02
N ASP A 186 -31.25 25.01 3.75
CA ASP A 186 -32.18 25.10 2.62
C ASP A 186 -33.09 23.87 2.53
N LEU A 187 -32.54 22.67 2.73
CA LEU A 187 -33.31 21.42 2.78
C LEU A 187 -34.22 21.33 4.02
N LEU A 188 -33.82 21.96 5.14
CA LEU A 188 -34.59 21.99 6.37
C LEU A 188 -35.62 23.12 6.42
N LYS A 189 -35.72 23.99 5.41
CA LYS A 189 -36.52 25.22 5.44
C LYS A 189 -37.97 25.03 5.90
N ASP A 190 -38.62 23.92 5.51
CA ASP A 190 -40.01 23.62 5.90
C ASP A 190 -40.14 23.06 7.34
N GLU A 191 -39.05 22.54 7.89
CA GLU A 191 -38.95 21.97 9.22
C GLU A 191 -38.37 22.96 10.25
N LEU A 192 -37.73 24.04 9.80
CA LEU A 192 -37.31 25.16 10.64
C LEU A 192 -38.51 26.05 11.04
N PRO A 193 -38.36 26.93 12.06
CA PRO A 193 -39.41 27.84 12.45
C PRO A 193 -39.81 28.71 11.26
N PRO A 194 -41.12 28.85 10.97
CA PRO A 194 -41.58 29.72 9.90
C PRO A 194 -41.10 31.15 10.12
N ASP A 195 -40.98 31.91 9.03
CA ASP A 195 -40.70 33.34 9.14
C ASP A 195 -41.80 34.07 9.94
N GLU A 196 -41.53 35.31 10.34
CA GLU A 196 -42.43 36.09 11.20
C GLU A 196 -43.85 36.22 10.63
N ASN A 197 -43.98 36.35 9.31
CA ASN A 197 -45.28 36.50 8.65
C ASN A 197 -46.03 35.18 8.60
N ASP A 198 -45.34 34.09 8.24
CA ASP A 198 -45.90 32.75 8.20
C ASP A 198 -46.29 32.26 9.60
N LEU A 199 -45.50 32.60 10.62
CA LEU A 199 -45.82 32.30 12.02
C LEU A 199 -47.07 33.07 12.49
N LEU A 200 -47.19 34.35 12.12
CA LEU A 200 -48.39 35.15 12.38
C LEU A 200 -49.63 34.54 11.74
N ASP A 201 -49.52 34.08 10.49
CA ASP A 201 -50.64 33.47 9.79
C ASP A 201 -51.00 32.10 10.37
N LYS A 202 -50.02 31.29 10.78
CA LYS A 202 -50.24 30.05 11.55
C LYS A 202 -50.93 30.34 12.88
N MET A 203 -50.53 31.36 13.63
CA MET A 203 -51.18 31.77 14.89
C MET A 203 -52.64 32.18 14.66
N LYS A 204 -52.93 32.98 13.62
CA LYS A 204 -54.31 33.36 13.28
C LYS A 204 -55.14 32.14 12.89
N ALA A 205 -54.57 31.23 12.09
CA ALA A 205 -55.22 29.99 11.68
C ALA A 205 -55.53 29.08 12.88
N ALA A 206 -54.65 29.06 13.88
CA ALA A 206 -54.83 28.37 15.16
C ALA A 206 -55.83 29.06 16.11
N GLY A 207 -56.40 30.21 15.73
CA GLY A 207 -57.38 30.95 16.53
C GLY A 207 -56.77 31.88 17.59
N ILE A 208 -55.45 32.06 17.59
CA ILE A 208 -54.74 32.99 18.49
C ILE A 208 -54.95 34.41 17.97
N LYS A 209 -55.85 35.18 18.61
CA LYS A 209 -56.23 36.54 18.20
C LYS A 209 -55.59 37.66 19.04
N ASP A 210 -55.07 37.35 20.22
CA ASP A 210 -54.47 38.33 21.10
C ASP A 210 -53.11 38.77 20.56
N THR A 211 -53.02 40.03 20.11
CA THR A 211 -51.81 40.61 19.52
C THR A 211 -50.63 40.62 20.49
N ASN A 212 -50.86 40.81 21.80
CA ASN A 212 -49.77 40.78 22.77
C ASN A 212 -49.19 39.37 22.90
N LYS A 213 -50.04 38.35 22.82
CA LYS A 213 -49.60 36.94 22.82
C LYS A 213 -48.91 36.54 21.53
N GLN A 214 -49.36 37.04 20.38
CA GLN A 214 -48.66 36.87 19.12
C GLN A 214 -47.24 37.46 19.19
N LEU A 215 -47.10 38.70 19.67
CA LEU A 215 -45.79 39.35 19.84
C LEU A 215 -44.88 38.58 20.81
N GLU A 216 -45.42 38.10 21.93
CA GLU A 216 -44.68 37.27 22.90
C GLU A 216 -44.15 35.98 22.23
N ILE A 217 -44.98 35.27 21.45
CA ILE A 217 -44.57 34.05 20.74
C ILE A 217 -43.49 34.36 19.68
N LEU A 218 -43.64 35.46 18.92
CA LEU A 218 -42.64 35.88 17.94
C LEU A 218 -41.29 36.20 18.59
N GLU A 219 -41.30 36.95 19.69
CA GLU A 219 -40.10 37.31 20.43
C GLU A 219 -39.40 36.08 21.00
N LEU A 220 -40.16 35.17 21.62
CA LEU A 220 -39.63 33.91 22.14
C LEU A 220 -39.07 33.01 21.04
N THR A 221 -39.73 32.96 19.88
CA THR A 221 -39.25 32.20 18.70
C THR A 221 -37.95 32.80 18.18
N LYS A 222 -37.89 34.12 18.02
CA LYS A 222 -36.70 34.86 17.57
C LYS A 222 -35.51 34.70 18.52
N ASN A 223 -35.78 34.62 19.83
CA ASN A 223 -34.75 34.41 20.86
C ASN A 223 -34.34 32.94 21.02
N GLY A 224 -34.92 32.01 20.25
CA GLY A 224 -34.62 30.58 20.38
C GLY A 224 -35.21 29.94 21.65
N GLU A 225 -36.18 30.55 22.31
CA GLU A 225 -36.72 30.10 23.60
C GLU A 225 -37.81 29.02 23.45
N ALA A 226 -37.45 27.87 22.87
CA ALA A 226 -38.36 26.79 22.47
C ALA A 226 -39.42 26.43 23.53
N GLY A 227 -39.01 26.07 24.75
CA GLY A 227 -39.93 25.67 25.81
C GLY A 227 -40.89 26.77 26.25
N LYS A 228 -40.46 28.04 26.23
CA LYS A 228 -41.34 29.16 26.56
C LYS A 228 -42.29 29.50 25.41
N ALA A 229 -41.82 29.41 24.16
CA ALA A 229 -42.67 29.58 22.98
C ALA A 229 -43.80 28.54 22.97
N GLN A 230 -43.50 27.27 23.31
CA GLN A 230 -44.51 26.21 23.47
C GLN A 230 -45.58 26.61 24.51
N VAL A 231 -45.14 27.04 25.70
CA VAL A 231 -46.06 27.43 26.78
C VAL A 231 -46.89 28.65 26.38
N ALA A 232 -46.27 29.66 25.76
CA ALA A 232 -46.95 30.86 25.29
C ALA A 232 -48.01 30.53 24.23
N TRP A 233 -47.70 29.63 23.28
CA TRP A 233 -48.65 29.15 22.28
C TRP A 233 -49.90 28.51 22.90
N ILE A 234 -49.71 27.60 23.86
CA ILE A 234 -50.82 26.94 24.56
C ILE A 234 -51.64 27.95 25.37
N GLN A 235 -50.98 28.88 26.08
CA GLN A 235 -51.65 29.92 26.85
C GLN A 235 -52.46 30.89 25.97
N ALA A 236 -52.03 31.08 24.72
CA ALA A 236 -52.71 31.91 23.74
C ALA A 236 -53.94 31.21 23.12
N GLY A 237 -54.21 29.96 23.49
CA GLY A 237 -55.33 29.16 23.01
C GLY A 237 -55.02 28.27 21.81
N GLY A 238 -53.74 28.16 21.41
CA GLY A 238 -53.30 27.27 20.34
C GLY A 238 -53.28 25.80 20.75
N SER A 239 -53.21 24.89 19.77
CA SER A 239 -53.18 23.45 20.03
C SER A 239 -51.86 23.00 20.68
N PRO A 240 -51.86 22.02 21.61
CA PRO A 240 -50.62 21.48 22.17
C PRO A 240 -49.71 20.78 21.14
N GLU A 241 -50.28 20.26 20.06
CA GLU A 241 -49.54 19.61 18.98
C GLU A 241 -48.75 20.63 18.16
N ASP A 242 -49.39 21.72 17.75
CA ASP A 242 -48.72 22.83 17.05
C ASP A 242 -47.68 23.49 17.93
N ALA A 243 -47.97 23.66 19.23
CA ALA A 243 -46.99 24.15 20.20
C ALA A 243 -45.75 23.26 20.21
N ARG A 244 -45.93 21.95 20.39
CA ARG A 244 -44.82 20.98 20.42
C ARG A 244 -44.06 20.97 19.09
N LYS A 245 -44.75 21.05 17.95
CA LYS A 245 -44.12 21.18 16.64
C LYS A 245 -43.24 22.42 16.60
N LEU A 246 -43.80 23.60 16.84
CA LEU A 246 -43.05 24.87 16.87
C LEU A 246 -41.83 24.79 17.79
N GLY A 247 -41.99 24.21 18.98
CA GLY A 247 -40.89 24.02 19.91
C GLY A 247 -39.75 23.17 19.37
N LYS A 248 -40.06 22.04 18.70
CA LYS A 248 -39.06 21.21 18.01
C LYS A 248 -38.38 21.96 16.88
N GLN A 249 -39.12 22.75 16.11
CA GLN A 249 -38.55 23.57 15.02
C GLN A 249 -37.52 24.57 15.59
N ILE A 250 -37.85 25.23 16.71
CA ILE A 250 -36.95 26.18 17.37
C ILE A 250 -35.69 25.48 17.91
N GLU A 251 -35.83 24.30 18.53
CA GLU A 251 -34.70 23.50 19.00
C GLU A 251 -33.77 23.10 17.85
N LEU A 252 -34.34 22.67 16.71
CA LEU A 252 -33.59 22.32 15.51
C LEU A 252 -32.80 23.52 14.96
N GLN A 253 -33.42 24.69 14.84
CA GLN A 253 -32.74 25.92 14.42
C GLN A 253 -31.59 26.30 15.37
N ASN A 254 -31.82 26.22 16.68
CA ASN A 254 -30.78 26.54 17.66
C ASN A 254 -29.58 25.60 17.52
N ASN A 255 -29.81 24.31 17.32
CA ASN A 255 -28.72 23.34 17.16
C ASN A 255 -27.98 23.54 15.83
N LEU A 256 -28.69 23.90 14.74
CA LEU A 256 -28.06 24.28 13.47
C LEU A 256 -27.18 25.54 13.63
N ASN A 257 -27.69 26.56 14.31
CA ASN A 257 -26.92 27.78 14.61
C ASN A 257 -25.70 27.47 15.49
N GLU A 258 -25.81 26.56 16.48
CA GLU A 258 -24.68 26.10 17.29
C GLU A 258 -23.61 25.40 16.43
N LEU A 259 -24.02 24.58 15.44
CA LEU A 259 -23.08 23.97 14.49
C LEU A 259 -22.34 25.02 13.67
N ARG A 260 -23.05 26.00 13.09
CA ARG A 260 -22.44 27.09 12.32
C ARG A 260 -21.46 27.91 13.15
N GLU A 261 -21.85 28.29 14.38
CA GLU A 261 -20.97 29.02 15.28
C GLU A 261 -19.69 28.23 15.57
N ARG A 262 -19.82 26.93 15.86
CA ARG A 262 -18.67 26.05 16.07
C ARG A 262 -17.83 25.86 14.81
N ASN A 263 -18.45 25.83 13.63
CA ASN A 263 -17.76 25.75 12.35
C ASN A 263 -16.84 26.95 12.14
N VAL A 264 -17.42 28.15 12.23
CA VAL A 264 -16.70 29.44 12.11
C VAL A 264 -15.58 29.56 13.15
N ASP A 265 -15.81 29.07 14.37
CA ASP A 265 -14.82 29.05 15.44
C ASP A 265 -13.73 27.98 15.27
N GLY A 266 -13.82 27.13 14.25
CA GLY A 266 -12.94 25.99 14.03
C GLY A 266 -13.03 24.93 15.15
N ARG A 267 -14.13 24.87 15.88
CA ARG A 267 -14.36 23.97 17.02
C ARG A 267 -15.42 22.89 16.72
N LEU A 268 -15.91 22.81 15.50
CA LEU A 268 -16.86 21.79 15.07
C LEU A 268 -16.23 20.39 15.17
N THR A 269 -16.95 19.44 15.76
CA THR A 269 -16.51 18.05 15.89
C THR A 269 -17.53 17.08 15.27
N LYS A 270 -17.08 15.87 14.90
CA LYS A 270 -18.00 14.80 14.43
C LYS A 270 -19.13 14.50 15.40
N ARG A 271 -18.89 14.67 16.71
CA ARG A 271 -19.91 14.45 17.75
C ARG A 271 -21.03 15.49 17.64
N ASP A 272 -20.70 16.73 17.33
CA ASP A 272 -21.67 17.81 17.19
C ASP A 272 -22.56 17.54 15.96
N VAL A 273 -21.95 17.22 14.82
CA VAL A 273 -22.66 16.84 13.58
C VAL A 273 -23.57 15.62 13.81
N LYS A 274 -23.06 14.59 14.48
CA LYS A 274 -23.86 13.40 14.81
C LYS A 274 -25.08 13.72 15.69
N ARG A 275 -24.89 14.55 16.73
CA ARG A 275 -25.98 14.97 17.62
C ARG A 275 -27.07 15.68 16.83
N PHE A 276 -26.68 16.61 15.95
CA PHE A 276 -27.63 17.30 15.08
C PHE A 276 -28.32 16.35 14.09
N ALA A 277 -27.61 15.39 13.51
CA ALA A 277 -28.20 14.36 12.67
C ALA A 277 -29.25 13.51 13.42
N ASP A 278 -29.05 13.25 14.71
CA ASP A 278 -30.05 12.58 15.55
C ASP A 278 -31.29 13.48 15.77
N ASP A 279 -31.11 14.79 15.97
CA ASP A 279 -32.22 15.75 16.06
C ASP A 279 -33.02 15.82 14.74
N VAL A 280 -32.33 15.82 13.60
CA VAL A 280 -32.95 15.77 12.26
C VAL A 280 -33.81 14.51 12.12
N ARG A 281 -33.34 13.34 12.56
CA ARG A 281 -34.10 12.08 12.52
C ARG A 281 -35.35 12.11 13.40
N ASP A 282 -35.31 12.86 14.50
CA ASP A 282 -36.41 12.99 15.46
C ASP A 282 -37.48 14.00 15.05
N VAL A 283 -37.13 14.96 14.18
CA VAL A 283 -38.04 15.98 13.65
C VAL A 283 -38.60 15.56 12.30
N MET A 284 -37.75 15.10 11.38
CA MET A 284 -38.15 14.74 10.02
C MET A 284 -38.73 13.32 9.96
N GLY A 285 -39.80 13.17 9.18
CA GLY A 285 -40.30 11.85 8.79
C GLY A 285 -39.30 11.09 7.91
N GLN A 286 -39.52 9.79 7.73
CA GLN A 286 -38.76 9.04 6.71
C GLN A 286 -39.10 9.59 5.31
N GLY A 287 -38.08 9.89 4.50
CA GLY A 287 -38.26 10.43 3.15
C GLY A 287 -36.94 10.91 2.54
N ASN A 288 -36.98 11.21 1.25
CA ASN A 288 -35.80 11.60 0.47
C ASN A 288 -35.11 12.85 1.04
N ASP A 289 -35.86 13.88 1.39
CA ASP A 289 -35.30 15.15 1.91
C ASP A 289 -34.49 14.91 3.20
N ARG A 290 -34.97 14.02 4.07
CA ARG A 290 -34.24 13.65 5.29
C ARG A 290 -32.95 12.93 4.94
N ASP A 291 -33.02 11.96 4.04
CA ASP A 291 -31.85 11.16 3.67
C ASP A 291 -30.80 12.08 2.99
N GLU A 292 -31.22 13.04 2.17
CA GLU A 292 -30.34 14.07 1.59
C GLU A 292 -29.68 14.96 2.66
N VAL A 293 -30.43 15.44 3.66
CA VAL A 293 -29.84 16.19 4.79
C VAL A 293 -28.80 15.34 5.53
N LEU A 294 -29.10 14.06 5.77
CA LEU A 294 -28.18 13.17 6.47
C LEU A 294 -26.90 12.90 5.66
N ASP A 295 -27.01 12.80 4.33
CA ASP A 295 -25.86 12.65 3.44
C ASP A 295 -24.99 13.91 3.45
N ARG A 296 -25.58 15.11 3.43
CA ARG A 296 -24.84 16.38 3.58
C ARG A 296 -24.13 16.48 4.93
N LEU A 297 -24.80 16.07 6.01
CA LEU A 297 -24.18 16.01 7.33
C LEU A 297 -23.05 14.97 7.40
N ALA A 298 -23.12 13.86 6.66
CA ALA A 298 -22.01 12.94 6.52
C ALA A 298 -20.80 13.62 5.85
N GLY A 299 -21.01 14.39 4.78
CA GLY A 299 -19.96 15.20 4.14
C GLY A 299 -19.31 16.22 5.10
N VAL A 300 -20.09 16.89 5.95
CA VAL A 300 -19.56 17.77 7.00
C VAL A 300 -18.72 16.97 8.02
N SER A 301 -19.18 15.80 8.44
CA SER A 301 -18.41 14.93 9.33
C SER A 301 -17.05 14.52 8.72
N ASP A 302 -17.02 14.24 7.43
CA ASP A 302 -15.82 13.77 6.73
C ASP A 302 -14.81 14.89 6.52
N THR A 303 -15.27 16.09 6.16
CA THR A 303 -14.40 17.29 6.09
C THR A 303 -13.80 17.64 7.44
N ILE A 304 -14.51 17.44 8.56
CA ILE A 304 -13.96 17.60 9.92
C ILE A 304 -12.81 16.61 10.16
N GLU A 305 -12.94 15.35 9.76
CA GLU A 305 -11.85 14.37 9.92
C GLU A 305 -10.58 14.83 9.22
N ILE A 306 -10.72 15.29 7.99
CA ILE A 306 -9.58 15.77 7.19
C ILE A 306 -8.99 17.02 7.80
N GLN A 307 -9.84 17.92 8.31
CA GLN A 307 -9.40 19.13 8.98
C GLN A 307 -8.59 18.79 10.24
N GLU A 308 -9.02 17.81 11.04
CA GLU A 308 -8.25 17.30 12.18
C GLU A 308 -6.89 16.74 11.73
N LEU A 309 -6.85 15.94 10.65
CA LEU A 309 -5.61 15.41 10.08
C LEU A 309 -4.66 16.52 9.57
N ILE A 310 -5.20 17.60 9.01
CA ILE A 310 -4.42 18.75 8.52
C ILE A 310 -3.92 19.62 9.68
N ARG A 311 -4.71 19.83 10.72
CA ARG A 311 -4.32 20.61 11.90
C ARG A 311 -3.19 19.93 12.68
N ASP A 312 -3.20 18.61 12.72
CA ASP A 312 -2.15 17.80 13.35
C ASP A 312 -0.91 17.62 12.43
N ALA A 313 -0.98 18.09 11.19
CA ALA A 313 0.10 17.94 10.24
C ALA A 313 1.33 18.77 10.61
N ARG A 314 2.52 18.25 10.27
CA ARG A 314 3.81 18.91 10.45
C ARG A 314 4.28 19.49 9.13
N PRO A 315 4.55 20.80 9.06
CA PRO A 315 5.06 21.41 7.85
C PRO A 315 6.43 20.85 7.50
N ASN A 316 6.70 20.67 6.21
CA ASN A 316 7.97 20.17 5.68
C ASN A 316 8.45 18.84 6.29
N ALA A 317 7.53 17.91 6.58
CA ALA A 317 7.88 16.59 7.11
C ALA A 317 8.89 15.82 6.23
N GLY A 318 8.93 16.13 4.93
CA GLY A 318 9.76 15.43 3.95
C GLY A 318 9.41 13.95 3.93
N ASN A 319 10.41 13.09 3.72
CA ASN A 319 10.24 11.63 3.76
C ASN A 319 10.46 11.05 5.17
N SER A 320 10.74 11.91 6.15
CA SER A 320 11.00 11.49 7.52
C SER A 320 9.68 11.07 8.18
N GLY A 321 9.66 9.90 8.83
CA GLY A 321 8.48 9.41 9.56
C GLY A 321 7.58 8.45 8.79
N LEU A 322 7.93 8.11 7.54
CA LEU A 322 7.31 7.00 6.80
C LEU A 322 7.89 5.67 7.31
N GLY A 323 7.48 5.27 8.51
CA GLY A 323 7.84 3.98 9.08
C GLY A 323 7.22 2.82 8.31
N GLY A 324 7.63 1.59 8.64
CA GLY A 324 6.91 0.37 8.24
C GLY A 324 5.47 0.36 8.78
N GLY A 325 4.58 -0.37 8.11
CA GLY A 325 3.20 -0.61 8.57
C GLY A 325 2.11 0.22 7.88
N MET A 326 0.90 0.12 8.46
CA MET A 326 -0.30 0.82 8.00
C MET A 326 -0.21 2.31 8.33
N VAL A 327 -0.62 3.13 7.37
CA VAL A 327 -0.72 4.58 7.51
C VAL A 327 -2.12 5.02 7.14
N THR A 328 -2.57 6.14 7.70
CA THR A 328 -3.78 6.80 7.22
C THR A 328 -3.51 7.33 5.83
N VAL A 329 -4.36 7.00 4.87
CA VAL A 329 -4.26 7.47 3.49
C VAL A 329 -5.49 8.28 3.17
N VAL A 330 -5.27 9.49 2.69
CA VAL A 330 -6.27 10.37 2.12
C VAL A 330 -6.09 10.33 0.60
N GLN A 331 -6.93 9.57 -0.09
CA GLN A 331 -6.96 9.57 -1.55
C GLN A 331 -7.55 10.89 -2.03
N ASN A 332 -6.82 11.63 -2.86
CA ASN A 332 -7.22 12.96 -3.30
C ASN A 332 -7.30 13.00 -4.84
N PRO A 333 -8.51 13.14 -5.42
CA PRO A 333 -8.69 13.15 -6.87
C PRO A 333 -8.07 14.38 -7.55
N ASN A 334 -7.75 15.43 -6.79
CA ASN A 334 -7.18 16.68 -7.31
C ASN A 334 -5.65 16.71 -7.26
N LEU A 335 -5.02 15.67 -6.71
CA LEU A 335 -3.58 15.45 -6.86
C LEU A 335 -3.35 14.51 -8.06
N MET A 336 -2.29 14.78 -8.83
CA MET A 336 -1.92 13.92 -9.95
C MET A 336 -1.53 12.52 -9.46
N PRO A 337 -1.70 11.46 -10.26
CA PRO A 337 -1.34 10.12 -9.84
C PRO A 337 0.14 10.05 -9.50
N GLY A 338 0.45 9.47 -8.35
CA GLY A 338 1.82 9.39 -7.83
C GLY A 338 2.35 10.66 -7.18
N GLN A 339 1.56 11.75 -7.09
CA GLN A 339 1.84 12.83 -6.15
C GLN A 339 1.48 12.38 -4.73
N VAL A 340 2.36 12.70 -3.79
CA VAL A 340 2.23 12.28 -2.39
C VAL A 340 2.52 13.46 -1.50
N VAL A 341 1.66 13.70 -0.52
CA VAL A 341 1.89 14.68 0.52
C VAL A 341 2.02 13.95 1.84
N ASN A 342 3.19 14.03 2.46
CA ASN A 342 3.37 13.53 3.82
C ASN A 342 2.94 14.61 4.81
N LEU A 343 1.87 14.35 5.55
CA LEU A 343 1.37 15.27 6.58
C LEU A 343 2.21 15.19 7.86
N GLY A 344 3.15 14.25 8.00
CA GLY A 344 4.09 14.19 9.13
C GLY A 344 3.50 13.75 10.47
N ASN A 345 2.22 13.39 10.48
CA ASN A 345 1.49 12.80 11.61
C ASN A 345 1.13 11.33 11.36
N GLY A 346 1.82 10.66 10.41
CA GLY A 346 1.49 9.29 9.99
C GLY A 346 0.40 9.21 8.92
N THR A 347 -0.05 10.36 8.41
CA THR A 347 -1.02 10.44 7.30
C THR A 347 -0.33 10.82 6.00
N LEU A 348 -0.76 10.16 4.92
CA LEU A 348 -0.38 10.46 3.56
C LEU A 348 -1.59 10.92 2.78
N MET A 349 -1.43 11.97 1.98
CA MET A 349 -2.38 12.27 0.92
C MET A 349 -1.80 11.78 -0.40
N VAL A 350 -2.55 10.96 -1.14
CA VAL A 350 -2.09 10.37 -2.40
C VAL A 350 -3.01 10.79 -3.53
N GLY A 351 -2.43 11.22 -4.65
CA GLY A 351 -3.19 11.59 -5.84
C GLY A 351 -3.73 10.40 -6.61
N THR A 352 -5.01 10.45 -6.93
CA THR A 352 -5.73 9.42 -7.68
C THR A 352 -6.22 9.88 -9.04
N ASP A 353 -6.15 11.19 -9.37
CA ASP A 353 -6.73 11.87 -10.56
C ASP A 353 -8.23 11.71 -10.85
N GLN A 354 -8.87 10.75 -10.21
CA GLN A 354 -10.28 10.41 -10.37
C GLN A 354 -10.87 9.95 -9.04
N GLY A 355 -12.20 9.93 -9.01
CA GLY A 355 -12.97 9.49 -7.87
C GLY A 355 -13.21 10.59 -6.85
N GLU A 356 -13.51 10.16 -5.64
CA GLU A 356 -13.82 11.00 -4.52
C GLU A 356 -12.64 11.10 -3.56
N LEU A 357 -12.71 12.07 -2.67
CA LEU A 357 -11.84 12.08 -1.51
C LEU A 357 -12.19 10.87 -0.65
N GLU A 358 -11.21 10.05 -0.30
CA GLU A 358 -11.44 8.86 0.55
C GLU A 358 -10.40 8.83 1.67
N ILE A 359 -10.84 8.49 2.88
CA ILE A 359 -9.95 8.24 4.01
C ILE A 359 -9.96 6.74 4.29
N GLY A 360 -8.77 6.15 4.34
CA GLY A 360 -8.60 4.74 4.63
C GLY A 360 -7.32 4.47 5.39
N GLN A 361 -7.11 3.20 5.70
CA GLN A 361 -5.82 2.70 6.18
C GLN A 361 -5.23 1.83 5.08
N ALA A 362 -4.00 2.11 4.68
CA ALA A 362 -3.29 1.27 3.73
C ALA A 362 -1.80 1.20 4.06
N MET A 363 -1.11 0.21 3.50
CA MET A 363 0.35 0.21 3.52
C MET A 363 0.84 1.35 2.62
N LEU A 364 1.88 2.08 3.05
CA LEU A 364 2.45 3.18 2.25
C LEU A 364 2.77 2.74 0.81
N ALA A 365 3.34 1.55 0.65
CA ALA A 365 3.66 1.04 -0.68
C ALA A 365 2.41 0.78 -1.54
N GLU A 366 1.36 0.21 -0.95
CA GLU A 366 0.09 -0.06 -1.61
C GLU A 366 -0.61 1.22 -2.02
N ALA A 367 -0.64 2.22 -1.13
CA ALA A 367 -1.18 3.55 -1.39
C ALA A 367 -0.53 4.20 -2.62
N LEU A 368 0.73 3.87 -2.90
CA LEU A 368 1.49 4.38 -4.05
C LEU A 368 1.41 3.47 -5.28
N GLY A 369 0.46 2.54 -5.30
CA GLY A 369 0.24 1.62 -6.40
C GLY A 369 1.39 0.62 -6.57
N MET A 370 2.11 0.30 -5.49
CA MET A 370 3.16 -0.73 -5.51
C MET A 370 2.64 -2.02 -4.89
N LYS A 371 3.20 -3.13 -5.36
CA LYS A 371 2.87 -4.46 -4.86
C LYS A 371 3.42 -4.63 -3.44
N VAL A 372 2.56 -5.04 -2.50
CA VAL A 372 2.96 -5.38 -1.12
C VAL A 372 2.82 -6.88 -0.93
N ALA A 373 3.84 -7.50 -0.32
CA ALA A 373 3.82 -8.92 -0.05
C ALA A 373 3.05 -9.26 1.24
N GLN A 374 2.39 -10.42 1.25
CA GLN A 374 1.74 -10.98 2.45
C GLN A 374 2.48 -12.16 3.06
N THR A 375 3.54 -12.62 2.39
CA THR A 375 4.33 -13.79 2.82
C THR A 375 5.73 -13.38 3.19
N GLU A 376 6.45 -14.27 3.84
CA GLU A 376 7.86 -14.05 4.12
C GLU A 376 8.67 -13.95 2.81
N PRO A 377 9.68 -13.07 2.75
CA PRO A 377 10.57 -12.99 1.61
C PRO A 377 11.36 -14.28 1.47
N THR A 378 11.82 -14.54 0.24
CA THR A 378 12.74 -15.65 -0.02
C THR A 378 13.97 -15.50 0.89
N PRO A 379 14.39 -16.53 1.65
CA PRO A 379 15.46 -16.38 2.62
C PRO A 379 16.77 -15.83 2.01
N GLU A 380 17.47 -15.00 2.78
CA GLU A 380 18.83 -14.62 2.45
C GLU A 380 19.74 -15.85 2.49
N SER A 381 20.77 -15.88 1.65
CA SER A 381 21.72 -16.98 1.59
C SER A 381 23.16 -16.48 1.65
N ASP A 382 23.94 -17.07 2.54
CA ASP A 382 25.41 -16.95 2.58
C ASP A 382 26.11 -18.15 1.95
N ALA A 383 25.34 -19.12 1.43
CA ALA A 383 25.89 -20.35 0.88
C ALA A 383 26.71 -20.06 -0.37
N LYS A 384 27.99 -20.46 -0.39
CA LYS A 384 28.83 -20.37 -1.59
C LYS A 384 28.30 -21.36 -2.63
N ILE A 385 27.73 -20.85 -3.71
CA ILE A 385 27.23 -21.69 -4.79
C ILE A 385 28.34 -21.95 -5.83
N PRO A 386 28.43 -23.16 -6.38
CA PRO A 386 29.34 -23.40 -7.49
C PRO A 386 28.81 -22.75 -8.76
N THR A 387 29.68 -22.04 -9.48
CA THR A 387 29.37 -21.41 -10.77
C THR A 387 30.06 -22.12 -11.95
N SER A 388 30.77 -23.21 -11.67
CA SER A 388 31.51 -24.00 -12.66
C SER A 388 31.72 -25.44 -12.19
N GLY A 389 32.14 -26.31 -13.11
CA GLY A 389 32.43 -27.71 -12.84
C GLY A 389 31.21 -28.63 -12.85
N VAL A 390 31.35 -29.81 -12.27
CA VAL A 390 30.26 -30.77 -12.05
C VAL A 390 29.72 -30.59 -10.64
N VAL A 391 28.40 -30.48 -10.53
CA VAL A 391 27.68 -30.38 -9.27
C VAL A 391 26.69 -31.53 -9.19
N LEU A 392 26.68 -32.22 -8.06
CA LEU A 392 25.67 -33.21 -7.71
C LEU A 392 24.73 -32.63 -6.67
N ARG A 393 23.44 -32.88 -6.81
CA ARG A 393 22.39 -32.41 -5.89
C ARG A 393 21.45 -33.55 -5.52
N ASN A 394 21.03 -33.57 -4.28
CA ASN A 394 19.85 -34.30 -3.82
C ASN A 394 18.84 -33.25 -3.34
N ASP A 395 17.71 -33.12 -4.02
CA ASP A 395 16.75 -32.05 -3.71
C ASP A 395 16.20 -32.17 -2.27
N GLU A 396 15.72 -31.07 -1.69
CA GLU A 396 15.14 -31.10 -0.33
C GLU A 396 13.84 -31.91 -0.26
N THR A 397 13.09 -31.96 -1.36
CA THR A 397 11.83 -32.74 -1.46
C THR A 397 12.08 -34.22 -1.75
N SER A 398 13.34 -34.60 -1.89
CA SER A 398 13.76 -35.95 -2.23
C SER A 398 13.42 -36.95 -1.10
N PRO A 399 12.94 -38.16 -1.41
CA PRO A 399 12.40 -39.09 -0.41
C PRO A 399 13.46 -39.75 0.49
N GLY A 400 14.76 -39.55 0.25
CA GLY A 400 15.79 -40.19 1.06
C GLY A 400 17.22 -39.87 0.69
N VAL A 401 18.12 -40.54 1.41
CA VAL A 401 19.58 -40.44 1.24
C VAL A 401 20.01 -41.23 0.01
N VAL A 402 20.97 -40.68 -0.74
CA VAL A 402 21.57 -41.35 -1.90
C VAL A 402 23.02 -41.70 -1.59
N SER A 403 23.37 -42.99 -1.68
CA SER A 403 24.74 -43.49 -1.57
C SER A 403 25.35 -43.69 -2.95
N TYR A 404 26.56 -43.18 -3.18
CA TYR A 404 27.19 -43.17 -4.50
C TYR A 404 28.72 -43.17 -4.43
N VAL A 405 29.35 -43.57 -5.53
CA VAL A 405 30.80 -43.72 -5.69
C VAL A 405 31.30 -42.81 -6.81
N ILE A 406 32.30 -42.00 -6.52
CA ILE A 406 32.98 -41.16 -7.51
C ILE A 406 34.25 -41.84 -8.00
N ASN A 407 34.39 -41.92 -9.34
CA ASN A 407 35.54 -42.49 -10.04
C ASN A 407 35.94 -43.90 -9.53
N LYS A 408 34.95 -44.68 -9.07
CA LYS A 408 35.12 -46.03 -8.46
C LYS A 408 36.07 -46.08 -7.26
N LYS A 409 36.30 -44.97 -6.58
CA LYS A 409 37.34 -44.87 -5.54
C LYS A 409 36.81 -44.35 -4.20
N PHE A 410 35.84 -43.46 -4.22
CA PHE A 410 35.40 -42.74 -3.03
C PHE A 410 33.90 -42.89 -2.88
N ASP A 411 33.48 -43.50 -1.78
CA ASP A 411 32.08 -43.66 -1.39
C ASP A 411 31.58 -42.40 -0.66
N TYR A 412 30.38 -41.98 -0.98
CA TYR A 412 29.71 -40.80 -0.43
C TYR A 412 28.24 -41.09 -0.16
N GLU A 413 27.65 -40.29 0.72
CA GLU A 413 26.22 -40.23 0.95
C GLU A 413 25.75 -38.78 0.84
N MET A 414 24.58 -38.57 0.25
CA MET A 414 23.98 -37.25 0.09
C MET A 414 22.58 -37.24 0.68
N GLN A 415 22.42 -36.51 1.78
CA GLN A 415 21.12 -36.25 2.39
C GLN A 415 20.26 -35.34 1.48
N PRO A 416 18.92 -35.38 1.58
CA PRO A 416 18.07 -34.38 0.93
C PRO A 416 18.51 -32.94 1.25
N GLY A 417 18.37 -32.04 0.27
CA GLY A 417 18.78 -30.64 0.34
C GLY A 417 20.29 -30.39 0.20
N HIS A 418 21.12 -31.43 0.07
CA HIS A 418 22.57 -31.27 -0.03
C HIS A 418 23.06 -31.12 -1.47
N LEU A 419 24.18 -30.40 -1.60
CA LEU A 419 24.87 -30.14 -2.85
C LEU A 419 26.35 -30.45 -2.69
N GLN A 420 26.94 -31.12 -3.68
CA GLN A 420 28.37 -31.43 -3.72
C GLN A 420 29.01 -30.98 -5.02
N ALA A 421 29.97 -30.07 -4.92
CA ALA A 421 30.76 -29.60 -6.05
C ALA A 421 32.00 -30.49 -6.25
N LEU A 422 32.15 -31.05 -7.45
CA LEU A 422 33.30 -31.88 -7.83
C LEU A 422 34.38 -31.05 -8.56
N GLY A 423 34.06 -29.82 -8.95
CA GLY A 423 34.96 -28.95 -9.71
C GLY A 423 35.03 -29.31 -11.19
N SER A 424 36.00 -28.72 -11.90
CA SER A 424 36.15 -28.90 -13.35
C SER A 424 36.71 -30.28 -13.69
N GLY A 425 36.16 -30.94 -14.70
CA GLY A 425 36.66 -32.22 -15.21
C GLY A 425 35.54 -33.11 -15.70
N THR A 426 35.91 -34.32 -16.12
CA THR A 426 34.97 -35.40 -16.41
C THR A 426 34.95 -36.34 -15.22
N TRP A 427 33.75 -36.61 -14.69
CA TRP A 427 33.56 -37.41 -13.48
C TRP A 427 32.71 -38.63 -13.80
N THR A 428 33.07 -39.80 -13.27
CA THR A 428 32.20 -40.98 -13.34
C THR A 428 31.51 -41.15 -11.99
N VAL A 429 30.19 -41.15 -12.00
CA VAL A 429 29.35 -41.35 -10.82
C VAL A 429 28.61 -42.68 -10.96
N THR A 430 28.74 -43.50 -9.94
CA THR A 430 28.09 -44.81 -9.82
C THR A 430 27.23 -44.79 -8.56
N PHE A 431 26.02 -45.34 -8.57
CA PHE A 431 25.15 -45.37 -7.38
C PHE A 431 24.17 -46.54 -7.42
N ASP A 432 23.69 -46.96 -6.25
CA ASP A 432 22.62 -47.94 -6.13
C ASP A 432 21.28 -47.28 -6.45
N ARG A 433 20.52 -47.86 -7.39
CA ARG A 433 19.17 -47.37 -7.73
C ARG A 433 18.13 -47.72 -6.67
N GLY A 434 18.48 -48.56 -5.70
CA GLY A 434 17.60 -49.07 -4.66
C GLY A 434 16.84 -50.32 -5.09
N GLY A 435 16.36 -51.09 -4.11
CA GLY A 435 15.57 -52.30 -4.35
C GLY A 435 16.32 -53.34 -5.19
N SER A 436 15.67 -53.82 -6.27
CA SER A 436 16.24 -54.79 -7.22
C SER A 436 16.65 -54.16 -8.56
N PHE A 437 16.73 -52.83 -8.64
CA PHE A 437 16.97 -52.09 -9.89
C PHE A 437 18.45 -51.99 -10.29
N GLY A 438 19.35 -52.48 -9.43
CA GLY A 438 20.78 -52.56 -9.70
C GLY A 438 21.51 -51.21 -9.64
N GLU A 439 22.64 -51.13 -10.33
CA GLU A 439 23.54 -49.97 -10.28
C GLU A 439 23.30 -49.00 -11.46
N GLY A 440 23.26 -47.70 -11.18
CA GLY A 440 23.32 -46.63 -12.17
C GLY A 440 24.75 -46.12 -12.36
N LYS A 441 25.17 -45.84 -13.59
CA LYS A 441 26.49 -45.29 -13.90
C LYS A 441 26.43 -44.22 -14.98
N TYR A 442 26.98 -43.05 -14.68
CA TYR A 442 27.02 -41.91 -15.59
C TYR A 442 28.42 -41.29 -15.68
N THR A 443 28.75 -40.80 -16.87
CA THR A 443 29.92 -39.94 -17.10
C THR A 443 29.44 -38.51 -17.28
N LEU A 444 29.83 -37.65 -16.35
CA LEU A 444 29.33 -36.28 -16.21
C LEU A 444 30.36 -35.29 -16.71
N ASN A 445 29.86 -34.30 -17.45
CA ASN A 445 30.60 -33.10 -17.85
C ASN A 445 30.06 -31.88 -17.09
N LYS A 446 30.62 -30.69 -17.34
CA LYS A 446 30.21 -29.41 -16.74
C LYS A 446 28.67 -29.28 -16.66
N GLY A 447 28.15 -28.95 -15.48
CA GLY A 447 26.73 -28.72 -15.21
C GLY A 447 26.32 -29.22 -13.83
N THR A 448 25.04 -29.03 -13.50
CA THR A 448 24.42 -29.60 -12.30
C THR A 448 23.62 -30.84 -12.66
N TYR A 449 23.69 -31.86 -11.81
CA TYR A 449 22.95 -33.10 -11.96
C TYR A 449 22.23 -33.42 -10.65
N GLU A 450 20.99 -33.84 -10.76
CA GLU A 450 20.10 -34.05 -9.62
C GLU A 450 19.67 -35.50 -9.53
N PHE A 451 19.81 -36.07 -8.34
CA PHE A 451 19.25 -37.37 -8.03
C PHE A 451 17.74 -37.23 -7.86
N GLN A 452 16.98 -37.98 -8.66
CA GLN A 452 15.53 -37.99 -8.60
C GLN A 452 15.01 -39.44 -8.63
N PRO A 453 13.96 -39.76 -7.87
CA PRO A 453 13.29 -41.05 -7.99
C PRO A 453 12.61 -41.17 -9.35
N SER A 454 12.62 -42.37 -9.91
CA SER A 454 11.97 -42.74 -11.17
C SER A 454 11.30 -44.11 -11.05
N GLU A 455 10.61 -44.56 -12.10
CA GLU A 455 10.00 -45.90 -12.15
C GLU A 455 11.02 -47.03 -11.94
N ASN A 456 12.30 -46.78 -12.20
CA ASN A 456 13.39 -47.74 -12.07
C ASN A 456 14.32 -47.43 -10.88
N GLY A 457 13.77 -46.86 -9.81
CA GLY A 457 14.53 -46.42 -8.64
C GLY A 457 15.20 -45.07 -8.84
N TRP A 458 16.27 -44.79 -8.09
CA TRP A 458 17.02 -43.54 -8.22
C TRP A 458 17.61 -43.39 -9.62
N ASN A 459 17.60 -42.16 -10.12
CA ASN A 459 18.27 -41.82 -11.35
C ASN A 459 18.92 -40.43 -11.26
N LEU A 460 19.83 -40.12 -12.18
CA LEU A 460 20.58 -38.87 -12.19
C LEU A 460 20.30 -38.11 -13.48
N PHE A 461 19.72 -36.91 -13.37
CA PHE A 461 19.32 -36.10 -14.52
C PHE A 461 20.09 -34.79 -14.56
N ALA A 462 20.42 -34.30 -15.76
CA ALA A 462 20.97 -32.96 -15.92
C ALA A 462 19.90 -31.93 -15.53
N LYS A 463 20.27 -31.02 -14.63
CA LYS A 463 19.38 -29.99 -14.11
C LYS A 463 19.73 -28.66 -14.76
N LYS A 464 18.73 -28.04 -15.35
CA LYS A 464 18.74 -26.61 -15.70
C LYS A 464 17.88 -25.87 -14.70
N PHE A 465 18.36 -24.70 -14.32
CA PHE A 465 17.68 -23.77 -13.46
C PHE A 465 17.07 -22.68 -14.31
N GLU A 466 15.78 -22.43 -14.12
CA GLU A 466 15.06 -21.34 -14.77
C GLU A 466 14.35 -20.50 -13.72
N VAL A 467 14.72 -19.22 -13.66
CA VAL A 467 14.20 -18.25 -12.70
C VAL A 467 13.59 -17.08 -13.46
N VAL A 468 12.35 -16.76 -13.15
CA VAL A 468 11.67 -15.56 -13.66
C VAL A 468 11.66 -14.51 -12.54
N ILE A 469 12.28 -13.36 -12.78
CA ILE A 469 12.15 -12.19 -11.92
C ILE A 469 10.98 -11.35 -12.44
N ASP A 470 9.97 -11.15 -11.62
CA ASP A 470 8.71 -10.54 -12.01
C ASP A 470 8.47 -9.21 -11.31
N ASN A 471 8.39 -8.14 -12.09
CA ASN A 471 8.12 -6.77 -11.64
C ASN A 471 6.72 -6.29 -12.09
N ALA A 472 5.80 -7.21 -12.40
CA ALA A 472 4.42 -6.89 -12.70
C ALA A 472 3.73 -6.25 -11.49
N GLY A 473 3.04 -5.13 -11.71
CA GLY A 473 2.33 -4.39 -10.66
C GLY A 473 3.19 -3.34 -9.94
N ASN A 474 4.44 -3.13 -10.37
CA ASN A 474 5.30 -2.09 -9.82
C ASN A 474 5.57 -1.00 -10.88
N PRO A 475 5.43 0.28 -10.51
CA PRO A 475 5.65 1.42 -11.42
C PRO A 475 7.13 1.74 -11.63
N GLY A 476 8.03 1.27 -10.76
CA GLY A 476 9.47 1.51 -10.81
C GLY A 476 10.26 0.39 -11.51
N GLU A 477 11.43 0.74 -12.05
CA GLU A 477 12.42 -0.25 -12.48
C GLU A 477 13.08 -0.93 -11.26
N PHE A 478 13.48 -2.19 -11.42
CA PHE A 478 14.19 -2.94 -10.38
C PHE A 478 15.56 -3.41 -10.86
N HIS A 479 16.60 -3.00 -10.13
CA HIS A 479 17.99 -3.29 -10.40
C HIS A 479 18.51 -4.44 -9.55
N TYR A 480 19.26 -5.33 -10.19
CA TYR A 480 19.86 -6.48 -9.53
C TYR A 480 21.09 -6.96 -10.29
N VAL A 481 21.82 -7.88 -9.67
CA VAL A 481 22.96 -8.59 -10.24
C VAL A 481 22.62 -10.07 -10.22
N VAL A 482 22.64 -10.71 -11.37
CA VAL A 482 22.40 -12.15 -11.52
C VAL A 482 23.67 -12.83 -12.01
N ASN A 483 24.17 -13.83 -11.30
CA ASN A 483 25.41 -14.54 -11.64
C ASN A 483 26.58 -13.57 -11.96
N ASN A 484 26.73 -12.54 -11.13
CA ASN A 484 27.72 -11.46 -11.27
C ASN A 484 27.57 -10.57 -12.52
N VAL A 485 26.39 -10.53 -13.15
CA VAL A 485 26.06 -9.64 -14.27
C VAL A 485 24.94 -8.69 -13.85
N ALA A 486 25.16 -7.38 -13.97
CA ALA A 486 24.13 -6.38 -13.68
C ALA A 486 22.97 -6.48 -14.69
N LYS A 487 21.74 -6.38 -14.17
CA LYS A 487 20.49 -6.44 -14.91
C LYS A 487 19.49 -5.43 -14.36
N THR A 488 18.44 -5.19 -15.12
CA THR A 488 17.32 -4.34 -14.74
C THR A 488 16.06 -4.91 -15.38
N VAL A 489 15.02 -5.09 -14.57
CA VAL A 489 13.68 -5.42 -15.06
C VAL A 489 12.86 -4.13 -15.07
N ALA A 490 12.27 -3.82 -16.22
CA ALA A 490 11.47 -2.62 -16.41
C ALA A 490 10.19 -2.64 -15.55
N PRO A 491 9.51 -1.49 -15.37
CA PRO A 491 8.18 -1.46 -14.77
C PRO A 491 7.23 -2.43 -15.46
N ASN A 492 6.36 -3.07 -14.68
CA ASN A 492 5.32 -3.98 -15.18
C ASN A 492 5.81 -5.08 -16.13
N SER A 493 7.05 -5.55 -15.95
CA SER A 493 7.71 -6.49 -16.87
C SER A 493 8.31 -7.68 -16.12
N THR A 494 8.68 -8.73 -16.85
CA THR A 494 9.37 -9.91 -16.31
C THR A 494 10.71 -10.12 -17.00
N GLN A 495 11.62 -10.84 -16.35
CA GLN A 495 12.89 -11.25 -16.93
C GLN A 495 13.27 -12.68 -16.53
N THR A 496 13.44 -13.55 -17.53
CA THR A 496 13.85 -14.95 -17.35
C THR A 496 15.36 -15.10 -17.40
N HIS A 497 15.89 -15.90 -16.48
CA HIS A 497 17.30 -16.31 -16.41
C HIS A 497 17.40 -17.81 -16.41
N THR A 498 18.31 -18.34 -17.22
CA THR A 498 18.58 -19.78 -17.28
C THR A 498 20.04 -20.05 -16.95
N SER A 499 20.31 -21.14 -16.23
CA SER A 499 21.66 -21.53 -15.84
C SER A 499 21.78 -23.05 -15.65
N ASP A 500 22.97 -23.60 -15.89
CA ASP A 500 23.29 -24.99 -15.53
C ASP A 500 23.68 -25.14 -14.04
N TYR A 501 23.63 -24.03 -13.28
CA TYR A 501 23.95 -23.93 -11.85
C TYR A 501 22.88 -23.10 -11.13
N PRO A 502 22.73 -23.25 -9.80
CA PRO A 502 21.83 -22.39 -9.02
C PRO A 502 22.04 -20.91 -9.33
N ILE A 503 20.97 -20.13 -9.36
CA ILE A 503 21.03 -18.73 -9.78
C ILE A 503 21.20 -17.86 -8.54
N GLU A 504 22.32 -17.12 -8.47
CA GLU A 504 22.51 -16.11 -7.43
C GLU A 504 21.95 -14.77 -7.92
N VAL A 505 21.10 -14.16 -7.10
CA VAL A 505 20.58 -12.81 -7.29
C VAL A 505 21.03 -11.92 -6.13
N ARG A 506 21.59 -10.76 -6.45
CA ARG A 506 22.01 -9.73 -5.51
C ARG A 506 21.36 -8.39 -5.84
N PHE A 507 20.80 -7.70 -4.85
CA PHE A 507 20.13 -6.41 -5.07
C PHE A 507 20.14 -5.58 -3.80
N ASP A 508 20.11 -4.26 -3.94
CA ASP A 508 19.90 -3.33 -2.83
C ASP A 508 18.39 -3.21 -2.56
N ARG A 509 17.94 -3.22 -1.30
CA ARG A 509 16.50 -3.18 -1.00
C ARG A 509 15.88 -1.78 -1.08
N GLY A 510 16.70 -0.76 -1.33
CA GLY A 510 16.29 0.63 -1.44
C GLY A 510 16.66 1.50 -0.24
N ASP A 511 17.35 0.95 0.75
CA ASP A 511 17.87 1.66 1.93
C ASP A 511 19.36 2.07 1.78
N GLY A 512 20.04 1.60 0.73
CA GLY A 512 21.47 1.82 0.55
C GLY A 512 22.36 1.09 1.57
N ALA A 513 21.80 0.22 2.42
CA ALA A 513 22.56 -0.54 3.42
C ALA A 513 23.41 -1.66 2.80
N GLY A 514 23.23 -1.92 1.51
CA GLY A 514 24.01 -2.86 0.73
C GLY A 514 23.17 -3.94 0.06
N ALA A 515 23.86 -4.78 -0.71
CA ALA A 515 23.20 -5.82 -1.48
C ALA A 515 22.79 -7.00 -0.60
N LYS A 516 21.51 -7.37 -0.64
CA LYS A 516 21.04 -8.67 -0.19
C LYS A 516 21.37 -9.73 -1.22
N ARG A 517 21.55 -10.96 -0.75
CA ARG A 517 21.93 -12.10 -1.58
C ARG A 517 20.91 -13.22 -1.41
N LYS A 518 20.39 -13.71 -2.54
CA LYS A 518 19.49 -14.84 -2.60
C LYS A 518 20.01 -15.88 -3.59
N VAL A 519 19.81 -17.15 -3.26
CA VAL A 519 20.11 -18.28 -4.14
C VAL A 519 18.78 -18.90 -4.53
N LEU A 520 18.47 -18.87 -5.81
CA LEU A 520 17.20 -19.26 -6.37
C LEU A 520 17.40 -20.58 -7.12
N SER A 521 16.55 -21.56 -6.81
CA SER A 521 16.53 -22.86 -7.47
C SER A 521 15.77 -22.74 -8.79
N ASP A 522 14.45 -22.67 -8.75
CA ASP A 522 13.60 -22.58 -9.93
C ASP A 522 12.33 -21.78 -9.62
N GLY A 523 11.65 -21.31 -10.67
CA GLY A 523 10.31 -20.75 -10.57
C GLY A 523 10.25 -19.25 -10.77
N ARG A 524 9.12 -18.66 -10.39
CA ARG A 524 8.83 -17.23 -10.53
C ARG A 524 8.98 -16.55 -9.17
N TYR A 525 9.71 -15.44 -9.16
CA TYR A 525 9.95 -14.62 -7.98
C TYR A 525 9.47 -13.21 -8.25
N GLU A 526 8.54 -12.77 -7.42
CA GLU A 526 7.88 -11.49 -7.55
C GLU A 526 8.60 -10.45 -6.71
N ILE A 527 8.80 -9.28 -7.30
CA ILE A 527 9.30 -8.09 -6.64
C ILE A 527 8.11 -7.43 -5.95
N ALA A 528 8.21 -7.26 -4.64
CA ALA A 528 7.21 -6.56 -3.85
C ALA A 528 7.88 -5.83 -2.68
N VAL A 529 7.14 -4.90 -2.10
CA VAL A 529 7.56 -4.19 -0.90
C VAL A 529 7.18 -5.03 0.32
N SER A 530 8.15 -5.20 1.22
CA SER A 530 7.93 -5.87 2.50
C SER A 530 7.09 -4.98 3.42
N PRO A 531 6.01 -5.51 4.03
CA PRO A 531 5.15 -4.72 4.88
C PRO A 531 5.84 -4.30 6.19
N ASN A 532 6.85 -5.04 6.63
CA ASN A 532 7.51 -4.80 7.91
C ASN A 532 8.42 -3.57 7.89
N ASP A 533 9.08 -3.32 6.76
CA ASP A 533 10.14 -2.30 6.64
C ASP A 533 9.99 -1.40 5.42
N ASN A 534 8.96 -1.59 4.59
CA ASN A 534 8.72 -0.83 3.36
C ASN A 534 9.91 -0.84 2.38
N LEU A 535 10.67 -1.95 2.33
CA LEU A 535 11.79 -2.13 1.41
C LEU A 535 11.50 -3.21 0.36
N TRP A 536 12.11 -3.10 -0.82
CA TRP A 536 11.97 -4.11 -1.88
C TRP A 536 12.51 -5.46 -1.44
N ASP A 537 11.83 -6.53 -1.81
CA ASP A 537 12.32 -7.90 -1.64
C ASP A 537 11.79 -8.84 -2.76
N LEU A 538 12.27 -10.09 -2.76
CA LEU A 538 11.84 -11.15 -3.68
C LEU A 538 11.05 -12.21 -2.94
N TYR A 539 9.86 -12.51 -3.46
CA TYR A 539 8.91 -13.47 -2.92
C TYR A 539 8.69 -14.60 -3.92
N SER A 540 8.67 -15.85 -3.46
CA SER A 540 8.32 -16.97 -4.34
C SER A 540 6.85 -16.88 -4.72
N ALA A 541 6.53 -16.88 -6.01
CA ALA A 541 5.15 -16.82 -6.49
C ALA A 541 4.32 -18.04 -6.05
N ASP A 542 4.97 -19.19 -5.82
CA ASP A 542 4.31 -20.41 -5.34
C ASP A 542 3.92 -20.32 -3.86
N ALA A 543 4.59 -19.46 -3.10
CA ALA A 543 4.30 -19.21 -1.69
C ALA A 543 3.40 -17.98 -1.51
N ALA A 544 3.53 -16.96 -2.37
CA ALA A 544 2.90 -15.67 -2.19
C ALA A 544 1.41 -15.67 -2.54
N GLN A 545 0.57 -15.34 -1.56
CA GLN A 545 -0.71 -14.70 -1.85
C GLN A 545 -0.45 -13.20 -1.94
N ILE A 546 -0.67 -12.60 -3.10
CA ILE A 546 -0.58 -11.15 -3.25
C ILE A 546 -1.99 -10.62 -3.23
N VAL A 547 -2.25 -9.70 -2.31
CA VAL A 547 -3.47 -8.91 -2.32
C VAL A 547 -3.36 -7.94 -3.49
N SER A 548 -4.23 -8.13 -4.47
CA SER A 548 -4.53 -7.08 -5.43
C SER A 548 -5.23 -5.96 -4.67
N THR A 549 -4.98 -4.71 -5.04
CA THR A 549 -5.41 -3.45 -4.38
C THR A 549 -6.93 -3.27 -4.18
N SER A 550 -7.75 -4.30 -4.44
CA SER A 550 -9.21 -4.27 -4.36
C SER A 550 -9.78 -4.37 -2.94
N ASP A 551 -8.97 -4.69 -1.93
CA ASP A 551 -9.46 -4.96 -0.57
C ASP A 551 -9.14 -3.83 0.44
N MET A 552 -8.72 -2.65 -0.02
CA MET A 552 -8.64 -1.49 0.87
C MET A 552 -10.02 -1.24 1.49
N GLN A 553 -10.09 -1.21 2.82
CA GLN A 553 -11.25 -0.67 3.52
C GLN A 553 -11.26 0.83 3.31
N THR A 554 -11.78 1.25 2.16
CA THR A 554 -12.05 2.64 1.89
C THR A 554 -13.40 2.99 2.48
N ILE A 555 -13.45 4.13 3.16
CA ILE A 555 -14.71 4.81 3.42
C ILE A 555 -14.81 5.82 2.29
N SER A 556 -15.65 5.52 1.29
CA SER A 556 -16.04 6.53 0.30
C SER A 556 -16.77 7.64 1.06
N LEU A 557 -16.30 8.87 0.93
CA LEU A 557 -16.82 10.01 1.68
C LEU A 557 -18.07 10.63 1.03
N PHE A 558 -18.43 10.25 -0.21
CA PHE A 558 -19.62 10.78 -0.88
C PHE A 558 -20.57 9.72 -1.46
N GLY A 559 -20.53 8.50 -0.93
CA GLY A 559 -21.63 7.54 -1.01
C GLY A 559 -22.23 7.33 -2.40
N ASN A 560 -21.59 6.51 -3.24
CA ASN A 560 -22.24 5.85 -4.36
C ASN A 560 -22.62 4.40 -4.04
#